data_AF-A0A847YIW0-F1
#
_entry.id   AF-A0A847YIW0-F1
#
_cell.length_a   1.000
_cell.length_b   1.000
_cell.length_c   1.000
_cell.angle_alpha   90.00
_cell.angle_beta   90.00
_cell.angle_gamma   90.00
#
_symmetry.space_group_name_H-M   'P 1'
#
loop_
_entity.id
_entity.type
_entity.pdbx_description
1 polymer ?
#
loop_
_entity_poly.entity_id
_entity_poly.type
_entity_poly.pdbx_seq_one_letter_code
_entity_poly.pdbx_strand_id
1 'polypeptide(L)' 'MPGRNAAVQKARDALARSGRGDARRGYRELVEAWQGLQGFTENDDESAALAAQLLKAMERLGAGLDQTNVPDEDKPLIAE' A
#
# COMPACT_ATOMS: atom_id res chain seq x y z
N MET A 1 12.99 7.40 -20.81
CA MET A 1 11.58 7.06 -21.09
C MET A 1 10.67 7.96 -20.26
N PRO A 2 9.84 8.83 -20.87
CA PRO A 2 8.99 9.78 -20.12
C PRO A 2 7.96 9.09 -19.21
N GLY A 3 7.53 7.85 -19.53
CA GLY A 3 6.57 7.10 -18.73
C GLY A 3 7.09 6.64 -17.35
N ARG A 4 8.36 6.24 -17.26
CA ARG A 4 8.98 5.76 -16.00
C ARG A 4 9.02 6.86 -14.94
N ASN A 5 9.53 8.04 -15.30
CA ASN A 5 9.68 9.14 -14.34
C ASN A 5 8.33 9.62 -13.81
N ALA A 6 7.29 9.64 -14.66
CA ALA A 6 5.93 9.95 -14.23
C ALA A 6 5.37 8.88 -13.26
N ALA A 7 5.59 7.59 -13.54
CA ALA A 7 5.16 6.50 -12.67
C ALA A 7 5.86 6.54 -11.30
N VAL A 8 7.18 6.75 -11.28
CA VAL A 8 7.98 6.92 -10.06
C VAL A 8 7.50 8.12 -9.25
N GLN A 9 7.26 9.26 -9.89
CA GLN A 9 6.74 10.43 -9.19
C GLN A 9 5.34 10.17 -8.62
N LYS A 10 4.44 9.55 -9.39
CA LYS A 10 3.09 9.18 -8.92
C LYS A 10 3.16 8.25 -7.70
N ALA A 11 4.08 7.29 -7.68
CA ALA A 11 4.29 6.39 -6.54
C ALA A 11 4.77 7.11 -5.29
N ARG A 12 5.76 8.00 -5.41
CA ARG A 12 6.23 8.83 -4.29
C ARG A 12 5.12 9.72 -3.73
N ASP A 13 4.36 10.34 -4.63
CA ASP A 13 3.20 11.16 -4.31
C ASP A 13 2.11 10.37 -3.56
N ALA A 14 1.79 9.17 -4.03
CA ALA A 14 0.81 8.29 -3.40
C ALA A 14 1.26 7.87 -1.99
N LEU A 15 2.53 7.49 -1.80
CA LEU A 15 3.08 7.17 -0.48
C LEU A 15 3.03 8.35 0.49
N ALA A 16 3.33 9.56 0.00
CA ALA A 16 3.27 10.76 0.84
C ALA A 16 1.84 11.13 1.26
N ARG A 17 0.85 10.81 0.43
CA ARG A 17 -0.58 11.11 0.66
C ARG A 17 -1.35 9.99 1.35
N SER A 18 -0.90 8.74 1.28
CA SER A 18 -1.62 7.58 1.84
C SER A 18 -1.79 7.64 3.36
N GLY A 19 -0.98 8.44 4.06
CA GLY A 19 -1.11 8.71 5.49
C GLY A 19 -1.95 9.95 5.85
N ARG A 20 -2.50 10.67 4.87
CA ARG A 20 -3.28 11.91 5.09
C ARG A 20 -4.66 11.80 4.45
N GLY A 21 -5.69 11.61 5.26
CA GLY A 21 -7.10 11.70 4.84
C GLY A 21 -7.82 10.35 4.84
N ASP A 22 -8.77 10.20 3.92
CA ASP A 22 -9.64 9.03 3.81
C ASP A 22 -8.85 7.77 3.38
N ALA A 23 -8.93 6.72 4.19
CA ALA A 23 -8.18 5.48 3.98
C ALA A 23 -8.57 4.74 2.69
N ARG A 24 -9.84 4.80 2.25
CA ARG A 24 -10.27 4.18 0.98
C ARG A 24 -9.71 4.92 -0.22
N ARG A 25 -9.70 6.26 -0.17
CA ARG A 25 -9.07 7.10 -1.19
C ARG A 25 -7.57 6.83 -1.26
N GLY A 26 -6.89 6.83 -0.11
CA GLY A 26 -5.46 6.51 -0.02
C GLY A 26 -5.13 5.14 -0.58
N TYR A 27 -5.93 4.12 -0.26
CA TYR A 27 -5.76 2.77 -0.80
C TYR A 27 -5.92 2.74 -2.33
N ARG A 28 -6.94 3.41 -2.89
CA ARG A 28 -7.12 3.50 -4.36
C ARG A 28 -5.93 4.17 -5.03
N GLU A 29 -5.46 5.29 -4.49
CA GLU A 29 -4.32 6.03 -5.04
C GLU A 29 -3.03 5.19 -5.03
N LEU A 30 -2.79 4.40 -3.97
CA LEU A 30 -1.68 3.46 -3.91
C LEU A 30 -1.79 2.37 -4.99
N VAL A 31 -2.97 1.77 -5.17
CA VAL A 31 -3.20 0.71 -6.17
C VAL A 31 -2.91 1.21 -7.58
N GLU A 32 -3.41 2.40 -7.93
CA GLU A 32 -3.14 3.00 -9.24
C GLU A 32 -1.64 3.26 -9.47
N ALA A 33 -0.94 3.72 -8.43
CA ALA A 33 0.51 3.96 -8.53
C ALA A 33 1.30 2.65 -8.69
N TRP A 34 0.88 1.59 -7.99
CA TRP A 34 1.52 0.28 -8.08
C TRP A 34 1.34 -0.33 -9.47
N GLN A 35 0.14 -0.25 -10.03
CA GLN A 35 -0.14 -0.67 -11.41
C GLN A 35 0.70 0.11 -12.43
N GLY A 36 0.90 1.41 -12.20
CA GLY A 36 1.74 2.25 -13.05
C GLY A 36 3.23 1.89 -13.02
N LEU A 37 3.71 1.28 -11.93
CA LEU A 37 5.11 0.84 -11.80
C LEU A 37 5.38 -0.57 -12.35
N GLN A 38 4.35 -1.43 -12.45
CA GLN A 38 4.48 -2.83 -12.88
C GLN A 38 5.28 -3.00 -14.20
N GLY A 39 5.09 -2.10 -15.16
CA GLY A 39 5.82 -2.15 -16.45
C GLY A 39 7.31 -1.82 -16.36
N PHE A 40 7.80 -1.38 -15.21
CA PHE A 40 9.19 -0.97 -15.00
C PHE A 40 9.92 -1.82 -13.95
N THR A 41 9.21 -2.51 -13.05
CA THR A 41 9.80 -3.26 -11.92
C THR A 41 10.77 -4.37 -12.33
N GLU A 42 10.66 -4.91 -13.54
CA GLU A 42 11.54 -5.98 -14.03
C GLU A 42 12.95 -5.48 -14.39
N ASN A 43 13.07 -4.22 -14.82
CA ASN A 43 14.32 -3.67 -15.37
C ASN A 43 14.85 -2.47 -14.56
N ASP A 44 14.20 -2.13 -13.44
CA ASP A 44 14.47 -0.93 -12.67
C ASP A 44 14.28 -1.17 -11.16
N ASP A 45 15.40 -1.24 -10.44
CA ASP A 45 15.43 -1.53 -9.00
C ASP A 45 14.70 -0.46 -8.18
N GLU A 46 14.74 0.81 -8.61
CA GLU A 46 14.01 1.89 -7.93
C GLU A 46 12.49 1.66 -8.02
N SER A 47 11.99 1.30 -9.20
CA SER A 47 10.58 0.98 -9.43
C SER A 47 10.15 -0.25 -8.64
N ALA A 48 10.98 -1.29 -8.59
CA ALA A 48 10.73 -2.48 -7.77
C ALA A 48 10.65 -2.13 -6.27
N ALA A 49 11.60 -1.33 -5.77
CA ALA A 49 11.61 -0.88 -4.37
C ALA A 49 10.40 0.00 -4.04
N LEU A 50 9.96 0.88 -4.95
CA LEU A 50 8.76 1.69 -4.77
C LEU A 50 7.49 0.83 -4.79
N ALA A 51 7.40 -0.15 -5.68
CA ALA A 51 6.28 -1.09 -5.73
C ALA A 51 6.14 -1.86 -4.41
N ALA A 52 7.25 -2.33 -3.83
CA ALA A 52 7.25 -2.98 -2.52
C ALA A 52 6.79 -2.05 -1.38
N GLN A 53 7.20 -0.78 -1.41
CA GLN A 53 6.75 0.21 -0.43
C GLN A 53 5.25 0.52 -0.55
N LEU A 54 4.73 0.61 -1.77
CA LEU A 54 3.30 0.80 -2.02
C LEU A 54 2.48 -0.36 -1.46
N LEU A 55 2.91 -1.61 -1.67
CA LEU A 55 2.25 -2.79 -1.11
C LEU A 55 2.19 -2.74 0.41
N LYS A 56 3.31 -2.44 1.08
CA LYS A 56 3.33 -2.28 2.56
C LYS A 56 2.38 -1.19 3.05
N ALA A 57 2.28 -0.08 2.32
CA ALA A 57 1.35 1.00 2.65
C ALA A 57 -0.11 0.56 2.50
N MET A 58 -0.43 -0.23 1.47
CA MET A 58 -1.75 -0.83 1.27
C MET A 58 -2.09 -1.81 2.39
N GLU A 59 -1.17 -2.70 2.77
CA GLU A 59 -1.36 -3.65 3.87
C GLU A 59 -1.65 -2.92 5.18
N ARG A 60 -0.90 -1.85 5.48
CA ARG A 60 -1.13 -1.02 6.67
C ARG A 60 -2.48 -0.33 6.66
N LEU A 61 -2.91 0.22 5.52
CA LEU A 61 -4.23 0.82 5.38
C LEU A 61 -5.35 -0.21 5.49
N GLY A 62 -5.17 -1.39 4.88
CA GLY A 62 -6.10 -2.51 4.97
C GLY A 62 -6.25 -3.03 6.39
N ALA A 63 -5.15 -3.22 7.12
CA ALA A 63 -5.15 -3.63 8.52
C ALA A 63 -5.84 -2.58 9.41
N GLY A 64 -5.64 -1.28 9.14
CA GLY A 64 -6.33 -0.21 9.87
C GLY A 64 -7.84 -0.14 9.60
N LEU A 65 -8.31 -0.64 8.46
CA LEU A 65 -9.75 -0.79 8.16
C LEU A 65 -10.35 -2.01 8.86
N ASP A 66 -9.58 -3.10 8.98
CA ASP A 66 -10.00 -4.37 9.59
C ASP A 66 -10.04 -4.33 11.13
N GLN A 67 -9.23 -3.47 11.76
CA GLN A 67 -9.17 -3.27 13.23
C GLN A 67 -10.46 -2.74 13.87
N THR A 68 -11.51 -2.47 13.10
CA THR A 68 -12.83 -2.16 13.66
C THR A 68 -13.68 -3.41 13.93
N ASN A 69 -13.21 -4.62 13.57
CA ASN A 69 -14.01 -5.84 13.75
C ASN A 69 -13.23 -7.16 13.87
N VAL A 70 -12.02 -7.16 14.43
CA VAL A 70 -11.39 -8.41 14.88
C VAL A 70 -11.68 -8.57 16.38
N PRO A 71 -12.69 -9.36 16.80
CA PRO A 71 -12.78 -9.75 18.20
C PRO A 71 -11.49 -10.49 18.56
N ASP A 72 -10.94 -10.12 19.71
CA ASP A 72 -9.80 -10.75 20.36
C ASP A 72 -10.15 -12.23 20.66
N GLU A 73 -9.99 -13.13 19.68
CA GLU A 73 -10.24 -14.57 19.79
C GLU A 73 -9.04 -15.34 20.34
N ASP A 74 -8.17 -14.68 21.12
CA ASP A 74 -7.06 -15.34 21.84
C ASP A 74 -7.27 -15.33 23.36
N LYS A 75 -8.51 -15.59 23.80
CA LYS A 75 -8.73 -16.13 25.15
C LYS A 75 -8.64 -17.65 25.07
N PRO A 76 -7.57 -18.30 25.58
CA PRO A 76 -7.61 -19.74 25.77
C PRO A 76 -8.78 -20.06 26.71
N LEU A 77 -9.75 -20.83 26.22
CA LEU A 77 -10.74 -21.50 27.05
C LEU A 77 -10.00 -22.52 27.91
N ILE A 78 -9.51 -22.08 29.07
CA ILE A 78 -9.18 -23.00 30.15
C ILE A 78 -10.49 -23.20 30.91
N ALA A 79 -11.20 -24.27 30.56
CA ALA A 79 -12.33 -24.76 31.33
C ALA A 79 -11.81 -25.21 32.71
N GLU A 80 -12.53 -24.78 33.75
CA GLU A 80 -12.35 -25.18 35.16
C GLU A 80 -12.47 -26.69 35.39
#